data_AF-V2X2Y5-F1
#
_entry.id   AF-V2X2Y5-F1
#
_cell.length_a   1.000
_cell.length_b   1.000
_cell.length_c   1.000
_cell.angle_alpha   90.00
_cell.angle_beta   90.00
_cell.angle_gamma   90.00
#
_symmetry.space_group_name_H-M   'P 1'
#
loop_
_entity.id
_entity.type
_entity.pdbx_description
1 polymer ?
#
loop_
_entity_poly.entity_id
_entity_poly.type
_entity_poly.pdbx_seq_one_letter_code
_entity_poly.pdbx_strand_id
1 'polypeptide(L)'
;MFFAPNFHIGAADFGPLDGALNWQPWQTNGRNKAPSNGELVTIDSVDQAYLATLNGKGYIAAVSPWFSTHFGGEVPFSKNWVFPSDLLLYMRWLEILALQPTFIEIATWNDYGESHYIGPLTPKHTDDGASKWANDMPHTGWSELSRPFIAAYKAGASSVNEFINDEKIIYWYRITPKNLDCDSTDTTMGPGNNATGDFFNGRPNGFDTMTDDVFVVPLLKSPGVVTVNSGGTLYTFDAPAGASAFQAPFKIGAQSFALSRDGAEVMSTTSLKVIQDTCPCGIYNFNAYVGTVPDSGERDVLSGDSLAAFTNGLKVDCAPTASLPVDPPPTVAPTETVSVSAAPTSPPV
;
A
#
# COMPACT_ATOMS: atom_id res chain seq x y z
N MET A 1 21.62 15.08 22.58
CA MET A 1 21.31 13.87 21.79
C MET A 1 19.88 13.51 22.12
N PHE A 2 19.04 13.21 21.12
CA PHE A 2 17.68 12.71 21.33
C PHE A 2 17.70 11.21 21.09
N PHE A 3 17.37 10.42 22.10
CA PHE A 3 17.40 8.95 22.05
C PHE A 3 15.99 8.38 22.18
N ALA A 4 15.50 7.80 21.07
CA ALA A 4 14.17 7.21 20.98
C ALA A 4 14.21 5.86 20.24
N PRO A 5 14.44 4.74 20.96
CA PRO A 5 14.49 3.41 20.37
C PRO A 5 13.07 2.85 20.11
N ASN A 6 13.01 1.79 19.29
CA ASN A 6 11.84 0.91 19.21
C ASN A 6 11.92 -0.16 20.30
N PHE A 7 11.63 0.22 21.54
CA PHE A 7 11.44 -0.74 22.62
C PHE A 7 9.96 -1.03 22.80
N HIS A 8 9.60 -2.31 22.84
CA HIS A 8 8.22 -2.70 23.14
C HIS A 8 7.85 -2.31 24.58
N ILE A 9 6.63 -1.84 24.77
CA ILE A 9 6.08 -1.51 26.09
C ILE A 9 6.19 -2.74 26.99
N GLY A 10 6.75 -2.55 28.19
CA GLY A 10 6.98 -3.62 29.16
C GLY A 10 8.27 -4.42 28.95
N ALA A 11 9.01 -4.20 27.86
CA ALA A 11 10.30 -4.87 27.59
C ALA A 11 11.52 -4.07 28.07
N ALA A 12 11.37 -2.79 28.41
CA ALA A 12 12.45 -1.91 28.84
C ALA A 12 11.96 -0.83 29.82
N ASP A 13 12.90 -0.16 30.49
CA ASP A 13 12.65 1.06 31.27
C ASP A 13 12.66 2.29 30.35
N PHE A 14 11.52 2.99 30.27
CA PHE A 14 11.35 4.20 29.45
C PHE A 14 11.77 5.48 30.20
N GLY A 15 12.04 5.39 31.51
CA GLY A 15 12.47 6.51 32.37
C GLY A 15 13.72 7.26 31.85
N PRO A 16 14.76 6.57 31.35
CA PRO A 16 15.95 7.22 30.80
C PRO A 16 15.84 7.74 29.35
N LEU A 17 14.78 7.41 28.61
CA LEU A 17 14.65 7.74 27.18
C LEU A 17 14.17 9.18 26.96
N ASP A 18 14.51 9.79 25.82
CA ASP A 18 13.92 11.08 25.40
C ASP A 18 12.59 10.88 24.65
N GLY A 19 12.41 9.70 24.08
CA GLY A 19 11.21 9.29 23.38
C GLY A 19 11.18 7.80 23.07
N ALA A 20 10.19 7.35 22.29
CA ALA A 20 10.17 5.99 21.74
C ALA A 20 9.48 5.96 20.38
N LEU A 21 9.88 4.96 19.60
CA LEU A 21 9.34 4.66 18.28
C LEU A 21 8.38 3.48 18.37
N ASN A 22 7.16 3.67 17.88
CA ASN A 22 6.29 2.56 17.52
C ASN A 22 6.60 2.12 16.08
N TRP A 23 7.21 0.95 15.90
CA TRP A 23 7.48 0.39 14.56
C TRP A 23 6.27 -0.33 13.92
N GLN A 24 5.09 -0.34 14.54
CA GLN A 24 3.93 -1.08 14.04
C GLN A 24 2.91 -0.14 13.35
N PRO A 25 3.05 0.15 12.04
CA PRO A 25 2.09 0.94 11.26
C PRO A 25 0.92 0.12 10.69
N TRP A 26 0.78 -1.16 11.06
CA TRP A 26 -0.29 -2.04 10.57
C TRP A 26 -1.14 -2.61 11.71
N GLN A 27 -2.36 -3.01 11.38
CA GLN A 27 -3.20 -3.79 12.29
C GLN A 27 -2.67 -5.21 12.43
N THR A 28 -2.60 -5.72 13.65
CA THR A 28 -2.06 -7.05 13.93
C THR A 28 -2.94 -7.84 14.89
N ASN A 29 -2.65 -9.12 15.09
CA ASN A 29 -3.19 -9.92 16.20
C ASN A 29 -2.40 -9.73 17.52
N GLY A 30 -1.52 -8.73 17.61
CA GLY A 30 -0.62 -8.53 18.75
C GLY A 30 0.62 -9.44 18.76
N ARG A 31 0.80 -10.26 17.72
CA ARG A 31 1.94 -11.20 17.57
C ARG A 31 2.63 -11.04 16.21
N ASN A 32 2.64 -9.81 15.69
CA ASN A 32 3.25 -9.46 14.40
C ASN A 32 2.72 -10.31 13.22
N LYS A 33 1.41 -10.56 13.20
CA LYS A 33 0.67 -11.20 12.08
C LYS A 33 -0.67 -10.51 11.90
N ALA A 34 -1.29 -10.71 10.74
CA ALA A 34 -2.62 -10.17 10.47
C ALA A 34 -3.63 -10.56 11.58
N PRO A 35 -4.65 -9.72 11.83
CA PRO A 35 -5.73 -10.03 12.77
C PRO A 35 -6.32 -11.41 12.52
N SER A 36 -6.47 -12.19 13.58
CA SER A 36 -6.88 -13.60 13.50
C SER A 36 -7.51 -14.05 14.81
N ASN A 37 -8.41 -15.03 14.76
CA ASN A 37 -9.07 -15.59 15.96
C ASN A 37 -9.78 -14.54 16.85
N GLY A 38 -10.25 -13.43 16.25
CA GLY A 38 -10.86 -12.31 16.98
C GLY A 38 -9.87 -11.39 17.71
N GLU A 39 -8.56 -11.64 17.61
CA GLU A 39 -7.51 -10.75 18.12
C GLU A 39 -7.26 -9.62 17.11
N LEU A 40 -7.41 -8.37 17.57
CA LEU A 40 -7.13 -7.16 16.81
C LEU A 40 -6.43 -6.15 17.71
N VAL A 41 -5.23 -5.75 17.30
CA VAL A 41 -4.47 -4.61 17.83
C VAL A 41 -4.43 -3.57 16.74
N THR A 42 -5.10 -2.44 16.99
CA THR A 42 -5.13 -1.30 16.06
C THR A 42 -3.90 -0.42 16.25
N ILE A 43 -3.61 0.43 15.27
CA ILE A 43 -2.48 1.35 15.35
C ILE A 43 -2.74 2.41 16.43
N ASP A 44 -3.97 2.97 16.47
CA ASP A 44 -4.38 3.90 17.52
C ASP A 44 -4.22 3.30 18.94
N SER A 45 -4.62 2.04 19.18
CA SER A 45 -4.47 1.47 20.53
C SER A 45 -2.99 1.34 20.95
N VAL A 46 -2.10 1.10 20.00
CA VAL A 46 -0.65 1.12 20.23
C VAL A 46 -0.15 2.55 20.47
N ASP A 47 -0.59 3.52 19.66
CA ASP A 47 -0.25 4.94 19.85
C ASP A 47 -0.63 5.42 21.26
N GLN A 48 -1.85 5.13 21.72
CA GLN A 48 -2.31 5.50 23.06
C GLN A 48 -1.46 4.84 24.16
N ALA A 49 -1.07 3.57 23.98
CA ALA A 49 -0.22 2.87 24.93
C ALA A 49 1.19 3.48 25.02
N TYR A 50 1.79 3.86 23.89
CA TYR A 50 3.09 4.54 23.86
C TYR A 50 2.99 5.93 24.49
N LEU A 51 1.97 6.72 24.14
CA LEU A 51 1.77 8.06 24.72
C LEU A 51 1.60 8.01 26.24
N ALA A 52 0.81 7.06 26.76
CA ALA A 52 0.63 6.85 28.19
C ALA A 52 1.96 6.47 28.88
N THR A 53 2.75 5.58 28.26
CA THR A 53 4.04 5.14 28.79
C THR A 53 5.08 6.25 28.77
N LEU A 54 5.09 7.07 27.72
CA LEU A 54 6.04 8.16 27.53
C LEU A 54 5.77 9.35 28.44
N ASN A 55 4.54 9.52 28.95
CA ASN A 55 4.16 10.56 29.91
C ASN A 55 4.67 11.96 29.52
N GLY A 56 4.43 12.34 28.26
CA GLY A 56 4.83 13.64 27.69
C GLY A 56 6.21 13.68 27.04
N LYS A 57 6.96 12.57 27.01
CA LYS A 57 8.19 12.43 26.21
C LYS A 57 7.87 12.29 24.71
N GLY A 58 8.90 12.41 23.88
CA GLY A 58 8.72 12.42 22.43
C GLY A 58 8.20 11.09 21.90
N TYR A 59 7.23 11.16 20.98
CA TYR A 59 6.67 9.99 20.32
C TYR A 59 7.01 10.01 18.83
N ILE A 60 7.52 8.89 18.30
CA ILE A 60 7.72 8.68 16.87
C ILE A 60 6.65 7.71 16.39
N ALA A 61 5.67 8.24 15.64
CA ALA A 61 4.57 7.45 15.09
C ALA A 61 4.98 6.83 13.74
N ALA A 62 4.76 5.54 13.55
CA ALA A 62 4.98 4.91 12.24
C ALA A 62 3.82 5.17 11.27
N VAL A 63 4.18 5.30 9.99
CA VAL A 63 3.29 5.41 8.83
C VAL A 63 3.79 4.44 7.77
N SER A 64 2.89 3.67 7.16
CA SER A 64 3.22 2.76 6.07
C SER A 64 2.02 2.57 5.15
N PRO A 65 2.21 2.39 3.84
CA PRO A 65 1.10 2.24 2.92
C PRO A 65 0.52 0.84 2.83
N TRP A 66 1.38 -0.17 2.90
CA TRP A 66 1.07 -1.53 2.50
C TRP A 66 1.97 -2.52 3.22
N PHE A 67 1.67 -3.82 3.18
CA PHE A 67 2.61 -4.85 3.57
C PHE A 67 2.29 -6.16 2.87
N SER A 68 3.28 -6.71 2.19
CA SER A 68 3.23 -8.05 1.63
C SER A 68 4.65 -8.58 1.47
N THR A 69 4.89 -9.80 1.90
CA THR A 69 6.17 -10.49 1.71
C THR A 69 5.95 -11.93 1.25
N HIS A 70 6.79 -12.43 0.35
CA HIS A 70 6.58 -13.70 -0.34
C HIS A 70 7.89 -14.43 -0.69
N PHE A 71 8.79 -14.51 0.28
CA PHE A 71 10.06 -15.25 0.18
C PHE A 71 9.87 -16.74 0.48
N GLY A 72 10.17 -17.60 -0.49
CA GLY A 72 10.15 -19.06 -0.34
C GLY A 72 11.45 -19.66 0.20
N GLY A 73 11.64 -20.96 -0.07
CA GLY A 73 12.84 -21.71 0.34
C GLY A 73 14.11 -21.36 -0.44
N GLU A 74 14.01 -20.53 -1.47
CA GLU A 74 15.13 -20.04 -2.27
C GLU A 74 16.03 -19.02 -1.55
N VAL A 75 15.59 -18.46 -0.42
CA VAL A 75 16.37 -17.55 0.43
C VAL A 75 16.52 -18.10 1.86
N PRO A 76 17.57 -17.71 2.61
CA PRO A 76 17.76 -18.17 3.98
C PRO A 76 16.84 -17.48 5.00
N PHE A 77 16.07 -16.48 4.60
CA PHE A 77 15.15 -15.68 5.42
C PHE A 77 13.71 -15.79 4.91
N SER A 78 13.22 -17.02 4.68
CA SER A 78 11.87 -17.27 4.15
C SER A 78 10.79 -16.56 4.99
N LYS A 79 9.81 -15.97 4.29
CA LYS A 79 8.79 -15.07 4.86
C LYS A 79 7.56 -15.06 3.96
N ASN A 80 6.36 -15.29 4.49
CA ASN A 80 5.16 -15.32 3.65
C ASN A 80 3.86 -14.89 4.36
N TRP A 81 3.59 -13.58 4.41
CA TRP A 81 2.36 -13.02 5.01
C TRP A 81 2.07 -11.61 4.51
N VAL A 82 0.87 -11.13 4.85
CA VAL A 82 0.39 -9.77 4.59
C VAL A 82 -0.14 -9.14 5.89
N PHE A 83 -0.31 -7.82 5.89
CA PHE A 83 -1.15 -7.13 6.86
C PHE A 83 -2.33 -6.43 6.16
N PRO A 84 -3.46 -6.18 6.86
CA PRO A 84 -4.53 -5.33 6.33
C PRO A 84 -3.96 -3.95 5.93
N SER A 85 -4.11 -3.61 4.65
CA SER A 85 -3.42 -2.48 4.04
C SER A 85 -4.31 -1.59 3.16
N ASP A 86 -5.42 -2.12 2.63
CA ASP A 86 -6.51 -1.48 1.91
C ASP A 86 -6.46 0.07 1.82
N LEU A 87 -7.18 0.79 2.69
CA LEU A 87 -7.13 2.27 2.81
C LEU A 87 -6.16 2.77 3.90
N LEU A 88 -5.21 1.92 4.32
CA LEU A 88 -4.37 2.14 5.49
C LEU A 88 -3.66 3.50 5.47
N LEU A 89 -2.99 3.83 4.35
CA LEU A 89 -2.19 5.06 4.28
C LEU A 89 -3.04 6.31 4.52
N TYR A 90 -4.19 6.39 3.86
CA TYR A 90 -5.08 7.53 3.96
C TYR A 90 -5.63 7.67 5.37
N MET A 91 -6.15 6.58 5.94
CA MET A 91 -6.66 6.57 7.31
C MET A 91 -5.56 6.95 8.31
N ARG A 92 -4.35 6.41 8.13
CA ARG A 92 -3.22 6.72 8.98
C ARG A 92 -2.83 8.20 8.91
N TRP A 93 -2.89 8.83 7.75
CA TRP A 93 -2.64 10.27 7.65
C TRP A 93 -3.67 11.11 8.40
N LEU A 94 -4.95 10.71 8.39
CA LEU A 94 -5.99 11.37 9.19
C LEU A 94 -5.71 11.22 10.70
N GLU A 95 -5.33 10.02 11.15
CA GLU A 95 -4.92 9.77 12.53
C GLU A 95 -3.71 10.63 12.91
N ILE A 96 -2.69 10.73 12.05
CA ILE A 96 -1.48 11.52 12.30
C ILE A 96 -1.80 13.01 12.48
N LEU A 97 -2.68 13.58 11.62
CA LEU A 97 -3.09 14.99 11.76
C LEU A 97 -3.89 15.23 13.05
N ALA A 98 -4.61 14.24 13.55
CA ALA A 98 -5.30 14.33 14.84
C ALA A 98 -4.33 14.14 16.04
N LEU A 99 -3.40 13.19 15.92
CA LEU A 99 -2.47 12.78 16.97
C LEU A 99 -1.37 13.81 17.23
N GLN A 100 -0.89 14.47 16.17
CA GLN A 100 0.22 15.43 16.21
C GLN A 100 1.46 14.89 16.97
N PRO A 101 2.02 13.72 16.57
CA PRO A 101 3.19 13.14 17.24
C PRO A 101 4.42 14.04 17.09
N THR A 102 5.43 13.85 17.93
CA THR A 102 6.68 14.64 17.87
C THR A 102 7.44 14.39 16.57
N PHE A 103 7.48 13.14 16.11
CA PHE A 103 8.08 12.74 14.85
C PHE A 103 7.22 11.69 14.16
N ILE A 104 7.46 11.53 12.86
CA ILE A 104 6.87 10.48 12.03
C ILE A 104 8.01 9.67 11.42
N GLU A 105 7.87 8.36 11.40
CA GLU A 105 8.70 7.47 10.60
C GLU A 105 7.87 6.82 9.51
N ILE A 106 8.20 7.09 8.25
CA ILE A 106 7.55 6.46 7.11
C ILE A 106 8.33 5.19 6.76
N ALA A 107 7.74 4.04 7.04
CA ALA A 107 8.24 2.73 6.68
C ALA A 107 7.66 2.34 5.31
N THR A 108 8.44 2.34 4.23
CA THR A 108 9.86 2.74 4.09
C THR A 108 10.10 3.46 2.77
N TRP A 109 11.33 3.95 2.56
CA TRP A 109 11.74 4.43 1.25
C TRP A 109 11.79 3.31 0.18
N ASN A 110 12.41 2.16 0.47
CA ASN A 110 12.78 1.17 -0.57
C ASN A 110 12.82 -0.29 -0.08
N ASP A 111 12.04 -0.67 0.93
CA ASP A 111 11.87 -2.08 1.28
C ASP A 111 10.87 -2.77 0.32
N TYR A 112 11.42 -3.29 -0.78
CA TYR A 112 10.66 -4.05 -1.78
C TYR A 112 10.27 -5.44 -1.27
N GLY A 113 11.06 -6.02 -0.35
CA GLY A 113 10.84 -7.35 0.21
C GLY A 113 9.59 -7.46 1.08
N GLU A 114 9.20 -6.36 1.72
CA GLU A 114 7.97 -6.25 2.52
C GLU A 114 6.92 -5.35 1.85
N SER A 115 7.14 -4.95 0.59
CA SER A 115 6.19 -4.24 -0.27
C SER A 115 5.67 -2.91 0.28
N HIS A 116 6.38 -2.29 1.22
CA HIS A 116 5.93 -1.06 1.88
C HIS A 116 6.80 0.15 1.52
N TYR A 117 7.51 0.08 0.41
CA TYR A 117 8.26 1.19 -0.16
C TYR A 117 7.32 2.29 -0.68
N ILE A 118 7.74 3.55 -0.56
CA ILE A 118 7.11 4.72 -1.20
C ILE A 118 8.03 5.41 -2.21
N GLY A 119 9.29 4.99 -2.27
CA GLY A 119 10.27 5.47 -3.25
C GLY A 119 10.11 4.79 -4.61
N PRO A 120 10.78 5.33 -5.64
CA PRO A 120 10.75 4.76 -6.98
C PRO A 120 11.51 3.44 -7.07
N LEU A 121 11.11 2.56 -7.99
CA LEU A 121 11.79 1.34 -8.41
C LEU A 121 13.09 1.61 -9.21
N THR A 122 13.18 2.76 -9.86
CA THR A 122 14.26 3.13 -10.79
C THR A 122 15.68 3.14 -10.17
N PRO A 123 15.91 3.63 -8.94
CA PRO A 123 17.22 3.57 -8.30
C PRO A 123 17.70 2.12 -8.11
N LYS A 124 18.95 1.89 -8.52
CA LYS A 124 19.59 0.58 -8.39
C LYS A 124 19.66 0.15 -6.92
N HIS A 125 19.31 -1.10 -6.70
CA HIS A 125 19.42 -1.79 -5.42
C HIS A 125 19.81 -3.23 -5.68
N THR A 126 20.34 -3.89 -4.66
CA THR A 126 20.60 -5.33 -4.73
C THR A 126 19.28 -6.07 -4.59
N ASP A 127 19.02 -6.98 -5.51
CA ASP A 127 17.86 -7.86 -5.47
C ASP A 127 18.06 -8.96 -4.42
N ASP A 128 17.23 -8.96 -3.39
CA ASP A 128 17.16 -9.98 -2.34
C ASP A 128 16.20 -11.13 -2.69
N GLY A 129 15.58 -11.08 -3.87
CA GLY A 129 14.53 -11.98 -4.34
C GLY A 129 13.17 -11.29 -4.48
N ALA A 130 12.98 -10.10 -3.90
CA ALA A 130 11.71 -9.38 -3.94
C ALA A 130 11.30 -8.91 -5.34
N SER A 131 12.25 -8.84 -6.27
CA SER A 131 11.97 -8.43 -7.65
C SER A 131 10.87 -9.26 -8.32
N LYS A 132 10.63 -10.50 -7.88
CA LYS A 132 9.52 -11.37 -8.33
C LYS A 132 8.13 -10.75 -8.15
N TRP A 133 7.91 -9.99 -7.08
CA TRP A 133 6.63 -9.31 -6.81
C TRP A 133 6.71 -7.77 -6.87
N ALA A 134 7.91 -7.20 -6.85
CA ALA A 134 8.12 -5.75 -6.98
C ALA A 134 8.28 -5.28 -8.43
N ASN A 135 8.66 -6.15 -9.36
CA ASN A 135 8.76 -5.78 -10.77
C ASN A 135 7.40 -5.30 -11.30
N ASP A 136 7.40 -4.17 -12.01
CA ASP A 136 6.20 -3.52 -12.54
C ASP A 136 5.17 -3.05 -11.49
N MET A 137 5.60 -2.79 -10.25
CA MET A 137 4.77 -2.31 -9.13
C MET A 137 5.23 -0.95 -8.59
N PRO A 138 5.03 0.16 -9.32
CA PRO A 138 5.41 1.49 -8.83
C PRO A 138 4.56 1.91 -7.63
N HIS A 139 5.19 2.54 -6.63
CA HIS A 139 4.52 3.00 -5.40
C HIS A 139 4.58 4.53 -5.19
N THR A 140 5.16 5.29 -6.14
CA THR A 140 5.34 6.75 -5.99
C THR A 140 4.02 7.52 -5.86
N GLY A 141 2.89 6.96 -6.30
CA GLY A 141 1.57 7.55 -6.04
C GLY A 141 1.25 7.68 -4.54
N TRP A 142 1.78 6.80 -3.67
CA TRP A 142 1.66 6.95 -2.22
C TRP A 142 2.55 8.06 -1.65
N SER A 143 3.70 8.33 -2.27
CA SER A 143 4.49 9.53 -1.98
C SER A 143 3.72 10.81 -2.35
N GLU A 144 3.05 10.81 -3.50
CA GLU A 144 2.22 11.93 -3.95
C GLU A 144 1.00 12.15 -3.05
N LEU A 145 0.34 11.06 -2.61
CA LEU A 145 -0.72 11.13 -1.60
C LEU A 145 -0.20 11.73 -0.29
N SER A 146 0.98 11.30 0.17
CA SER A 146 1.53 11.72 1.47
C SER A 146 2.00 13.18 1.48
N ARG A 147 2.39 13.74 0.33
CA ARG A 147 2.99 15.08 0.21
C ARG A 147 2.19 16.21 0.90
N PRO A 148 0.88 16.42 0.61
CA PRO A 148 0.11 17.48 1.27
C PRO A 148 -0.14 17.18 2.76
N PHE A 149 -0.28 15.91 3.16
CA PHE A 149 -0.43 15.55 4.57
C PHE A 149 0.83 15.82 5.38
N ILE A 150 2.02 15.56 4.81
CA ILE A 150 3.30 15.92 5.42
C ILE A 150 3.39 17.45 5.60
N ALA A 151 2.94 18.23 4.61
CA ALA A 151 2.92 19.68 4.71
C ALA A 151 1.95 20.17 5.81
N ALA A 152 0.75 19.59 5.87
CA ALA A 152 -0.24 19.88 6.91
C ALA A 152 0.28 19.56 8.31
N TYR A 153 0.88 18.37 8.50
CA TYR A 153 1.49 17.96 9.76
C TYR A 153 2.60 18.93 10.19
N LYS A 154 3.52 19.29 9.29
CA LYS A 154 4.61 20.24 9.59
C LYS A 154 4.10 21.63 9.96
N ALA A 155 2.91 22.00 9.49
CA ALA A 155 2.25 23.26 9.83
C ALA A 155 1.42 23.19 11.13
N GLY A 156 1.31 22.01 11.76
CA GLY A 156 0.43 21.79 12.91
C GLY A 156 -1.05 21.83 12.57
N ALA A 157 -1.42 21.62 11.30
CA ALA A 157 -2.79 21.64 10.85
C ALA A 157 -3.50 20.31 11.13
N SER A 158 -4.79 20.38 11.42
CA SER A 158 -5.67 19.21 11.61
C SER A 158 -6.42 18.79 10.34
N SER A 159 -6.19 19.50 9.23
CA SER A 159 -6.79 19.22 7.92
C SER A 159 -5.76 19.44 6.81
N VAL A 160 -5.88 18.63 5.76
CA VAL A 160 -5.01 18.67 4.58
C VAL A 160 -5.46 19.69 3.54
N ASN A 161 -6.69 20.20 3.63
CA ASN A 161 -7.38 20.91 2.53
C ASN A 161 -6.59 22.11 2.00
N GLU A 162 -6.00 22.93 2.87
CA GLU A 162 -5.21 24.11 2.48
C GLU A 162 -3.83 23.74 1.87
N PHE A 163 -3.42 22.48 1.97
CA PHE A 163 -2.13 21.98 1.52
C PHE A 163 -2.22 21.21 0.20
N ILE A 164 -3.43 21.03 -0.34
CA ILE A 164 -3.66 20.46 -1.68
C ILE A 164 -3.39 21.53 -2.73
N ASN A 165 -2.14 21.57 -3.20
CA ASN A 165 -1.70 22.52 -4.23
C ASN A 165 -1.94 22.03 -5.65
N ASP A 166 -1.93 20.72 -5.86
CA ASP A 166 -2.16 20.08 -7.16
C ASP A 166 -3.30 19.07 -7.00
N GLU A 167 -4.31 19.15 -7.86
CA GLU A 167 -5.41 18.18 -7.83
C GLU A 167 -4.93 16.86 -8.41
N LYS A 168 -5.17 15.76 -7.68
CA LYS A 168 -4.76 14.42 -8.11
C LYS A 168 -5.81 13.40 -7.71
N ILE A 169 -5.94 12.34 -8.50
CA ILE A 169 -6.52 11.08 -8.01
C ILE A 169 -5.37 10.11 -7.81
N ILE A 170 -5.22 9.55 -6.62
CA ILE A 170 -4.28 8.47 -6.33
C ILE A 170 -5.07 7.17 -6.30
N TYR A 171 -4.61 6.15 -6.99
CA TYR A 171 -5.27 4.85 -7.04
C TYR A 171 -4.29 3.71 -6.80
N TRP A 172 -4.78 2.62 -6.22
CA TRP A 172 -4.03 1.37 -6.11
C TRP A 172 -4.93 0.15 -6.05
N TYR A 173 -4.37 -1.01 -6.39
CA TYR A 173 -5.03 -2.30 -6.35
C TYR A 173 -4.02 -3.44 -6.44
N ARG A 174 -4.42 -4.65 -6.05
CA ARG A 174 -3.69 -5.87 -6.40
C ARG A 174 -3.99 -6.26 -7.84
N ILE A 175 -3.01 -6.88 -8.49
CA ILE A 175 -3.13 -7.26 -9.91
C ILE A 175 -3.82 -8.62 -10.12
N THR A 176 -4.16 -9.34 -9.04
CA THR A 176 -4.83 -10.64 -9.08
C THR A 176 -5.87 -10.76 -7.95
N PRO A 177 -6.96 -11.53 -8.14
CA PRO A 177 -7.86 -11.93 -7.05
C PRO A 177 -7.11 -12.61 -5.90
N LYS A 178 -7.47 -12.33 -4.65
CA LYS A 178 -6.83 -12.99 -3.49
C LYS A 178 -6.99 -14.51 -3.50
N ASN A 179 -8.09 -14.98 -4.08
CA ASN A 179 -8.44 -16.39 -4.17
C ASN A 179 -7.97 -17.04 -5.49
N LEU A 180 -7.22 -16.35 -6.34
CA LEU A 180 -6.52 -16.99 -7.44
C LEU A 180 -5.66 -18.13 -6.88
N ASP A 181 -5.58 -19.26 -7.57
CA ASP A 181 -4.81 -20.42 -7.15
C ASP A 181 -3.51 -20.50 -7.96
N CYS A 182 -2.38 -20.39 -7.26
CA CYS A 182 -1.03 -20.48 -7.82
C CYS A 182 -0.24 -21.67 -7.26
N ASP A 183 -0.87 -22.56 -6.48
CA ASP A 183 -0.21 -23.62 -5.71
C ASP A 183 0.71 -24.51 -6.56
N SER A 184 0.30 -24.81 -7.80
CA SER A 184 1.08 -25.68 -8.67
C SER A 184 2.46 -25.11 -9.07
N THR A 185 2.61 -23.77 -9.05
CA THR A 185 3.79 -23.05 -9.56
C THR A 185 4.45 -22.15 -8.52
N ASP A 186 3.83 -21.96 -7.36
CA ASP A 186 4.26 -20.99 -6.37
C ASP A 186 5.51 -21.45 -5.57
N THR A 187 6.37 -20.48 -5.22
CA THR A 187 7.66 -20.74 -4.54
C THR A 187 7.53 -21.09 -3.05
N THR A 188 6.46 -20.67 -2.40
CA THR A 188 6.21 -20.85 -0.95
C THR A 188 5.44 -22.14 -0.63
N MET A 189 5.15 -22.96 -1.64
CA MET A 189 4.52 -24.28 -1.45
C MET A 189 5.50 -25.35 -0.93
N GLY A 190 6.80 -25.11 -1.10
CA GLY A 190 7.87 -25.95 -0.56
C GLY A 190 8.26 -25.58 0.87
N PRO A 191 9.14 -26.36 1.51
CA PRO A 191 9.71 -25.99 2.80
C PRO A 191 10.60 -24.74 2.67
N GLY A 192 10.55 -23.87 3.67
CA GLY A 192 11.41 -22.69 3.81
C GLY A 192 12.01 -22.62 5.21
N ASN A 193 13.05 -21.79 5.39
CA ASN A 193 13.61 -21.59 6.72
C ASN A 193 12.62 -20.83 7.60
N ASN A 194 12.11 -21.49 8.65
CA ASN A 194 11.13 -20.91 9.54
C ASN A 194 11.65 -20.70 10.97
N ALA A 195 12.95 -20.47 11.15
CA ALA A 195 13.54 -20.25 12.47
C ALA A 195 12.93 -19.04 13.22
N THR A 196 12.38 -18.05 12.50
CA THR A 196 11.74 -16.86 13.08
C THR A 196 10.23 -17.01 13.29
N GLY A 197 9.60 -18.06 12.74
CA GLY A 197 8.13 -18.23 12.77
C GLY A 197 7.37 -17.38 11.74
N ASP A 198 8.09 -16.81 10.77
CA ASP A 198 7.57 -15.88 9.77
C ASP A 198 7.23 -16.54 8.42
N PHE A 199 7.63 -17.80 8.21
CA PHE A 199 7.30 -18.54 6.99
C PHE A 199 6.04 -19.39 7.18
N PHE A 200 5.10 -19.23 6.25
CA PHE A 200 3.88 -20.03 6.16
C PHE A 200 3.84 -20.68 4.77
N ASN A 201 3.69 -22.01 4.71
CA ASN A 201 3.55 -22.68 3.42
C ASN A 201 2.21 -22.32 2.78
N GLY A 202 2.22 -21.97 1.50
CA GLY A 202 1.01 -21.70 0.72
C GLY A 202 0.77 -20.24 0.39
N ARG A 203 -0.48 -19.88 0.13
CA ARG A 203 -0.88 -18.47 -0.02
C ARG A 203 -0.48 -17.65 1.22
N PRO A 204 -0.05 -16.37 1.08
CA PRO A 204 0.41 -15.58 2.21
C PRO A 204 -0.52 -15.61 3.41
N ASN A 205 0.03 -15.83 4.62
CA ASN A 205 -0.79 -15.76 5.83
C ASN A 205 -1.44 -14.38 5.97
N GLY A 206 -2.73 -14.35 6.33
CA GLY A 206 -3.51 -13.11 6.43
C GLY A 206 -4.18 -12.67 5.12
N PHE A 207 -4.00 -13.37 4.00
CA PHE A 207 -4.59 -12.96 2.71
C PHE A 207 -6.09 -12.67 2.76
N ASP A 208 -6.83 -13.40 3.60
CA ASP A 208 -8.27 -13.25 3.77
C ASP A 208 -8.70 -11.88 4.33
N THR A 209 -7.82 -11.19 5.05
CA THR A 209 -8.11 -9.88 5.65
C THR A 209 -8.08 -8.74 4.65
N MET A 210 -7.66 -9.00 3.41
CA MET A 210 -7.59 -7.99 2.35
C MET A 210 -8.79 -8.10 1.41
N THR A 211 -9.23 -6.98 0.83
CA THR A 211 -10.33 -6.97 -0.13
C THR A 211 -9.86 -7.03 -1.58
N ASP A 212 -10.73 -7.49 -2.48
CA ASP A 212 -10.50 -7.45 -3.93
C ASP A 212 -11.14 -6.16 -4.51
N ASP A 213 -10.58 -5.01 -4.12
CA ASP A 213 -11.06 -3.68 -4.52
C ASP A 213 -9.98 -2.85 -5.23
N VAL A 214 -10.44 -1.87 -6.02
CA VAL A 214 -9.66 -0.69 -6.42
C VAL A 214 -9.88 0.40 -5.40
N PHE A 215 -8.80 0.90 -4.82
CA PHE A 215 -8.80 1.96 -3.82
C PHE A 215 -8.46 3.30 -4.46
N VAL A 216 -9.17 4.35 -4.09
CA VAL A 216 -9.03 5.66 -4.71
C VAL A 216 -9.10 6.77 -3.67
N VAL A 217 -8.12 7.68 -3.73
CA VAL A 217 -8.06 8.91 -2.93
C VAL A 217 -7.94 10.11 -3.86
N PRO A 218 -9.04 10.83 -4.14
CA PRO A 218 -8.97 12.13 -4.77
C PRO A 218 -8.54 13.21 -3.77
N LEU A 219 -7.60 14.04 -4.20
CA LEU A 219 -7.15 15.28 -3.56
C LEU A 219 -7.64 16.44 -4.43
N LEU A 220 -8.75 17.07 -4.05
CA LEU A 220 -9.43 18.08 -4.87
C LEU A 220 -9.45 19.45 -4.19
N LYS A 221 -9.41 20.52 -4.99
CA LYS A 221 -9.64 21.91 -4.57
C LYS A 221 -11.10 22.31 -4.66
N SER A 222 -11.87 21.66 -5.53
CA SER A 222 -13.31 21.83 -5.63
C SER A 222 -14.00 20.48 -5.86
N PRO A 223 -15.28 20.33 -5.49
CA PRO A 223 -15.99 19.06 -5.68
C PRO A 223 -16.03 18.62 -7.16
N GLY A 224 -16.24 17.33 -7.38
CA GLY A 224 -16.42 16.75 -8.71
C GLY A 224 -16.86 15.29 -8.63
N VAL A 225 -17.12 14.68 -9.78
CA VAL A 225 -17.47 13.26 -9.88
C VAL A 225 -16.23 12.49 -10.28
N VAL A 226 -15.75 11.63 -9.39
CA VAL A 226 -14.66 10.69 -9.70
C VAL A 226 -15.26 9.40 -10.21
N THR A 227 -14.69 8.84 -11.27
CA THR A 227 -15.12 7.56 -11.82
C THR A 227 -13.98 6.54 -11.83
N VAL A 228 -14.34 5.27 -11.62
CA VAL A 228 -13.46 4.10 -11.77
C VAL A 228 -14.15 3.14 -12.71
N ASN A 229 -13.59 2.93 -13.89
CA ASN A 229 -14.00 1.86 -14.78
C ASN A 229 -13.11 0.65 -14.54
N SER A 230 -13.63 -0.33 -13.83
CA SER A 230 -12.93 -1.58 -13.52
C SER A 230 -13.47 -2.69 -14.41
N GLY A 231 -12.69 -3.13 -15.40
CA GLY A 231 -13.05 -4.23 -16.31
C GLY A 231 -14.41 -4.08 -17.01
N GLY A 232 -14.89 -2.85 -17.23
CA GLY A 232 -16.19 -2.56 -17.85
C GLY A 232 -17.32 -2.23 -16.86
N THR A 233 -17.10 -2.32 -15.55
CA THR A 233 -18.04 -1.78 -14.56
C THR A 233 -17.62 -0.37 -14.16
N LEU A 234 -18.47 0.62 -14.39
CA LEU A 234 -18.22 2.03 -14.06
C LEU A 234 -18.75 2.35 -12.66
N TYR A 235 -17.85 2.65 -11.73
CA TYR A 235 -18.18 3.16 -10.42
C TYR A 235 -18.11 4.69 -10.43
N THR A 236 -19.09 5.36 -9.81
CA THR A 236 -19.15 6.83 -9.71
C THR A 236 -19.17 7.26 -8.25
N PHE A 237 -18.37 8.25 -7.90
CA PHE A 237 -18.27 8.82 -6.57
C PHE A 237 -18.35 10.34 -6.61
N ASP A 238 -19.27 10.93 -5.84
CA ASP A 238 -19.34 12.38 -5.62
C ASP A 238 -18.24 12.80 -4.62
N ALA A 239 -17.09 13.22 -5.15
CA ALA A 239 -15.94 13.61 -4.34
C ALA A 239 -16.04 15.07 -3.89
N PRO A 240 -15.97 15.35 -2.57
CA PRO A 240 -15.91 16.72 -2.07
C PRO A 240 -14.55 17.39 -2.39
N ALA A 241 -14.47 18.70 -2.15
CA ALA A 241 -13.17 19.35 -2.02
C ALA A 241 -12.43 18.82 -0.78
N GLY A 242 -11.10 18.78 -0.84
CA GLY A 242 -10.25 18.16 0.17
C GLY A 242 -9.75 16.79 -0.26
N ALA A 243 -9.27 16.02 0.72
CA ALA A 243 -8.99 14.61 0.54
C ALA A 243 -10.23 13.79 0.93
N SER A 244 -10.56 12.79 0.13
CA SER A 244 -11.58 11.79 0.46
C SER A 244 -11.13 10.41 -0.02
N ALA A 245 -11.81 9.34 0.38
CA ALA A 245 -11.48 8.02 -0.09
C ALA A 245 -12.76 7.24 -0.43
N PHE A 246 -12.65 6.37 -1.43
CA PHE A 246 -13.64 5.33 -1.70
C PHE A 246 -12.92 4.11 -2.27
N GLN A 247 -13.63 2.98 -2.29
CA GLN A 247 -13.16 1.75 -2.89
C GLN A 247 -14.28 1.12 -3.71
N ALA A 248 -13.91 0.37 -4.73
CA ALA A 248 -14.86 -0.31 -5.60
C ALA A 248 -14.38 -1.75 -5.87
N PRO A 249 -15.26 -2.77 -5.84
CA PRO A 249 -14.88 -4.12 -6.20
C PRO A 249 -14.22 -4.17 -7.57
N PHE A 250 -13.01 -4.72 -7.64
CA PHE A 250 -12.32 -4.75 -8.92
C PHE A 250 -12.85 -5.86 -9.82
N LYS A 251 -12.68 -5.67 -11.13
CA LYS A 251 -12.90 -6.66 -12.18
C LYS A 251 -11.62 -6.88 -12.95
N ILE A 252 -11.47 -8.10 -13.47
CA ILE A 252 -10.39 -8.47 -14.38
C ILE A 252 -10.40 -7.53 -15.60
N GLY A 253 -9.22 -7.09 -16.05
CA GLY A 253 -9.04 -6.22 -17.20
C GLY A 253 -8.45 -4.85 -16.85
N ALA A 254 -8.69 -3.90 -17.76
CA ALA A 254 -8.19 -2.53 -17.64
C ALA A 254 -8.89 -1.76 -16.51
N GLN A 255 -8.13 -0.87 -15.87
CA GLN A 255 -8.60 0.01 -14.80
C GLN A 255 -8.43 1.46 -15.28
N SER A 256 -9.54 2.20 -15.41
CA SER A 256 -9.52 3.60 -15.88
C SER A 256 -10.14 4.52 -14.85
N PHE A 257 -9.61 5.74 -14.76
CA PHE A 257 -9.95 6.71 -13.72
C PHE A 257 -10.20 8.06 -14.37
N ALA A 258 -11.21 8.78 -13.92
CA ALA A 258 -11.46 10.15 -14.38
C ALA A 258 -12.05 11.03 -13.29
N LEU A 259 -11.86 12.34 -13.44
CA LEU A 259 -12.57 13.38 -12.72
C LEU A 259 -13.39 14.18 -13.72
N SER A 260 -14.68 14.38 -13.43
CA SER A 260 -15.58 15.22 -14.22
C SER A 260 -16.22 16.32 -13.38
N ARG A 261 -16.44 17.48 -14.00
CA ARG A 261 -17.16 18.62 -13.42
C ARG A 261 -18.12 19.19 -14.46
N ASP A 262 -19.35 19.48 -14.07
CA ASP A 262 -20.39 20.02 -14.96
C ASP A 262 -20.60 19.17 -16.23
N GLY A 263 -20.42 17.85 -16.11
CA GLY A 263 -20.54 16.89 -17.23
C GLY A 263 -19.35 16.86 -18.19
N ALA A 264 -18.29 17.63 -17.95
CA ALA A 264 -17.05 17.60 -18.72
C ALA A 264 -15.93 16.89 -17.96
N GLU A 265 -15.16 16.06 -18.67
CA GLU A 265 -13.95 15.44 -18.14
C GLU A 265 -12.86 16.51 -17.91
N VAL A 266 -12.28 16.52 -16.72
CA VAL A 266 -11.21 17.44 -16.30
C VAL A 266 -9.85 16.76 -16.45
N MET A 267 -9.75 15.50 -16.04
CA MET A 267 -8.55 14.67 -16.17
C MET A 267 -8.94 13.19 -16.16
N SER A 268 -8.17 12.37 -16.87
CA SER A 268 -8.35 10.92 -16.91
C SER A 268 -7.04 10.20 -17.16
N THR A 269 -7.01 8.92 -16.82
CA THR A 269 -5.88 8.01 -17.08
C THR A 269 -6.39 6.57 -17.05
N THR A 270 -5.81 5.72 -17.90
CA THR A 270 -5.93 4.26 -17.79
C THR A 270 -4.62 3.72 -17.23
N SER A 271 -4.70 2.87 -16.21
CA SER A 271 -3.50 2.25 -15.63
C SER A 271 -2.80 1.33 -16.62
N LEU A 272 -1.46 1.35 -16.63
CA LEU A 272 -0.62 0.48 -17.45
C LEU A 272 -0.77 -1.00 -17.08
N LYS A 273 -1.07 -1.32 -15.81
CA LYS A 273 -1.14 -2.70 -15.31
C LYS A 273 -2.59 -3.17 -15.23
N VAL A 274 -2.93 -4.20 -16.00
CA VAL A 274 -4.26 -4.83 -15.88
C VAL A 274 -4.37 -5.65 -14.62
N ILE A 275 -5.59 -5.85 -14.15
CA ILE A 275 -5.91 -6.94 -13.22
C ILE A 275 -6.11 -8.21 -14.04
N GLN A 276 -5.47 -9.30 -13.66
CA GLN A 276 -5.45 -10.55 -14.39
C GLN A 276 -5.90 -11.73 -13.52
N ASP A 277 -6.38 -12.79 -14.16
CA ASP A 277 -6.79 -14.06 -13.54
C ASP A 277 -5.73 -15.16 -13.73
N THR A 278 -4.46 -14.75 -13.91
CA THR A 278 -3.31 -15.63 -14.10
C THR A 278 -2.20 -15.26 -13.12
N CYS A 279 -1.48 -16.27 -12.63
CA CYS A 279 -0.41 -16.09 -11.64
C CYS A 279 0.79 -15.37 -12.28
N PRO A 280 1.07 -14.10 -11.91
CA PRO A 280 2.23 -13.37 -12.43
C PRO A 280 3.51 -14.10 -12.05
N CYS A 281 4.32 -14.48 -13.05
CA CYS A 281 5.49 -15.34 -12.88
C CYS A 281 5.22 -16.63 -12.07
N GLY A 282 3.99 -17.16 -12.10
CA GLY A 282 3.62 -18.39 -11.40
C GLY A 282 3.52 -18.27 -9.87
N ILE A 283 3.52 -17.07 -9.30
CA ILE A 283 3.47 -16.85 -7.84
C ILE A 283 2.21 -16.10 -7.39
N TYR A 284 1.92 -16.20 -6.10
CA TYR A 284 1.02 -15.29 -5.38
C TYR A 284 1.68 -13.91 -5.28
N ASN A 285 1.10 -12.90 -5.94
CA ASN A 285 1.57 -11.52 -5.80
C ASN A 285 0.51 -10.68 -5.05
N PHE A 286 0.82 -10.37 -3.80
CA PHE A 286 0.01 -9.52 -2.93
C PHE A 286 0.56 -8.09 -2.79
N ASN A 287 1.56 -7.73 -3.60
CA ASN A 287 1.98 -6.34 -3.76
C ASN A 287 0.91 -5.54 -4.52
N ALA A 288 0.93 -4.21 -4.38
CA ALA A 288 0.00 -3.32 -5.05
C ALA A 288 0.63 -2.64 -6.25
N TYR A 289 -0.18 -2.37 -7.28
CA TYR A 289 0.15 -1.39 -8.30
C TYR A 289 -0.42 -0.05 -7.88
N VAL A 290 0.36 1.04 -7.91
CA VAL A 290 -0.06 2.37 -7.49
C VAL A 290 0.15 3.35 -8.64
N GLY A 291 -0.84 4.21 -8.90
CA GLY A 291 -0.75 5.24 -9.92
C GLY A 291 -1.44 6.54 -9.53
N THR A 292 -1.36 7.52 -10.43
CA THR A 292 -1.95 8.84 -10.25
C THR A 292 -2.73 9.29 -11.49
N VAL A 293 -3.65 10.24 -11.30
CA VAL A 293 -4.32 11.01 -12.35
C VAL A 293 -4.09 12.49 -12.05
N PRO A 294 -3.55 13.29 -12.98
CA PRO A 294 -2.94 12.85 -14.23
C PRO A 294 -1.79 11.86 -13.99
N ASP A 295 -1.54 10.98 -14.97
CA ASP A 295 -0.41 10.06 -14.92
C ASP A 295 0.91 10.81 -14.71
N SER A 296 1.83 10.22 -13.94
CA SER A 296 3.13 10.85 -13.65
C SER A 296 3.99 11.05 -14.90
N GLY A 297 3.75 10.27 -15.96
CA GLY A 297 4.59 10.19 -17.15
C GLY A 297 5.94 9.49 -16.90
N GLU A 298 6.25 9.13 -15.66
CA GLU A 298 7.49 8.44 -15.29
C GLU A 298 7.32 6.93 -15.43
N ARG A 299 8.23 6.31 -16.18
CA ARG A 299 8.30 4.85 -16.29
C ARG A 299 9.14 4.30 -15.14
N ASP A 300 8.50 4.12 -14.00
CA ASP A 300 9.15 3.61 -12.79
C ASP A 300 9.19 2.08 -12.77
N VAL A 301 10.35 1.51 -13.12
CA VAL A 301 10.55 0.07 -13.30
C VAL A 301 11.90 -0.40 -12.78
N LEU A 302 11.97 -1.66 -12.36
CA LEU A 302 13.24 -2.31 -12.01
C LEU A 302 14.14 -2.48 -13.24
N SER A 303 15.46 -2.43 -13.03
CA SER A 303 16.44 -2.68 -14.10
C SER A 303 17.79 -3.15 -13.55
N GLY A 304 18.57 -3.82 -14.40
CA GLY A 304 19.96 -4.19 -14.08
C GLY A 304 20.05 -5.08 -12.84
N ASP A 305 20.89 -4.67 -11.88
CA ASP A 305 21.18 -5.44 -10.66
C ASP A 305 19.95 -5.66 -9.76
N SER A 306 18.91 -4.83 -9.92
CA SER A 306 17.62 -4.98 -9.22
C SER A 306 16.78 -6.17 -9.71
N LEU A 307 17.25 -6.91 -10.72
CA LEU A 307 16.61 -8.12 -11.24
C LEU A 307 17.53 -9.35 -11.12
N ALA A 308 18.65 -9.24 -10.40
CA ALA A 308 19.70 -10.26 -10.36
C ALA A 308 19.26 -11.60 -9.75
N ALA A 309 18.29 -11.60 -8.84
CA ALA A 309 17.74 -12.77 -8.18
C ALA A 309 16.31 -13.12 -8.66
N PHE A 310 15.79 -12.43 -9.67
CA PHE A 310 14.40 -12.53 -10.13
C PHE A 310 13.97 -13.96 -10.47
N THR A 311 14.82 -14.73 -11.13
CA THR A 311 14.48 -16.11 -11.53
C THR A 311 14.69 -17.14 -10.42
N ASN A 312 15.24 -16.75 -9.26
CA ASN A 312 15.56 -17.68 -8.19
C ASN A 312 14.29 -18.27 -7.56
N GLY A 313 14.22 -19.59 -7.55
CA GLY A 313 13.10 -20.34 -6.98
C GLY A 313 11.85 -20.41 -7.87
N LEU A 314 11.73 -19.58 -8.93
CA LEU A 314 10.59 -19.64 -9.84
C LEU A 314 10.46 -21.03 -10.48
N LYS A 315 9.24 -21.54 -10.55
CA LYS A 315 8.92 -22.84 -11.15
C LYS A 315 8.40 -22.73 -12.58
N VAL A 316 8.33 -21.51 -13.10
CA VAL A 316 7.92 -21.19 -14.47
C VAL A 316 8.93 -20.25 -15.10
N ASP A 317 9.01 -20.26 -16.43
CA ASP A 317 9.83 -19.31 -17.16
C ASP A 317 9.22 -17.90 -17.05
N CYS A 318 9.93 -16.99 -16.40
CA CYS A 318 9.59 -15.57 -16.34
C CYS A 318 10.86 -14.74 -16.59
N ALA A 319 10.81 -13.82 -17.55
CA ALA A 319 11.99 -13.06 -17.94
C ALA A 319 12.33 -11.98 -16.90
N PRO A 320 13.61 -11.83 -16.48
CA PRO A 320 14.06 -10.79 -15.56
C PRO A 320 14.15 -9.44 -16.28
N THR A 321 12.98 -8.90 -16.66
CA THR A 321 12.83 -7.62 -17.33
C THR A 321 11.53 -6.96 -16.91
N ALA A 322 11.52 -5.63 -16.86
CA ALA A 322 10.28 -4.87 -16.75
C ALA A 322 9.34 -5.21 -17.92
N SER A 323 8.05 -5.39 -17.63
CA SER A 323 7.02 -5.77 -18.58
C SER A 323 5.86 -4.78 -18.67
N LEU A 324 5.87 -3.67 -17.90
CA LEU A 324 4.89 -2.59 -18.08
C LEU A 324 4.87 -2.10 -19.54
N PRO A 325 3.69 -2.02 -20.17
CA PRO A 325 3.58 -1.54 -21.54
C PRO A 325 3.94 -0.06 -21.62
N VAL A 326 4.27 0.41 -22.83
CA VAL A 326 4.53 1.84 -23.09
C VAL A 326 3.23 2.63 -23.05
N ASP A 327 2.19 2.06 -23.65
CA ASP A 327 0.85 2.63 -23.69
C ASP A 327 -0.09 1.80 -22.81
N PRO A 328 -1.08 2.43 -22.15
CA PRO A 328 -2.06 1.69 -21.37
C PRO A 328 -2.90 0.76 -22.26
N PRO A 329 -3.46 -0.32 -21.68
CA PRO A 329 -4.45 -1.15 -22.37
C PRO A 329 -5.64 -0.29 -22.83
N PRO A 330 -6.34 -0.68 -23.90
CA PRO A 330 -7.54 0.03 -24.34
C PRO A 330 -8.59 0.11 -23.21
N THR A 331 -9.20 1.29 -23.06
CA THR A 331 -10.33 1.47 -22.16
C THR A 331 -11.49 0.57 -22.58
N VAL A 332 -12.09 -0.12 -21.61
CA VAL A 332 -13.26 -0.99 -21.84
C VAL A 332 -14.52 -0.14 -21.77
N ALA A 333 -15.44 -0.26 -22.72
CA ALA A 333 -16.72 0.46 -22.66
C ALA A 333 -17.53 -0.01 -21.43
N PRO A 334 -18.07 0.91 -20.61
CA PRO A 334 -18.92 0.55 -19.48
C PRO A 334 -20.15 -0.26 -19.91
N THR A 335 -20.41 -1.37 -19.23
CA THR A 335 -21.62 -2.19 -19.40
C THR A 335 -22.64 -1.97 -18.27
N GLU A 336 -22.17 -1.48 -17.12
CA GLU A 336 -22.98 -1.16 -15.94
C GLU A 336 -22.40 0.09 -15.25
N THR A 337 -23.27 0.83 -14.55
CA THR A 337 -22.86 1.96 -13.71
C THR A 337 -23.39 1.80 -12.29
N VAL A 338 -22.50 1.96 -11.31
CA VAL A 338 -22.78 1.79 -9.88
C VAL A 338 -22.32 3.04 -9.13
N SER A 339 -23.21 3.66 -8.36
CA SER A 339 -22.81 4.74 -7.46
C SER A 339 -22.26 4.17 -6.16
N VAL A 340 -21.11 4.68 -5.72
CA VAL A 340 -20.46 4.27 -4.47
C VAL A 340 -20.38 5.44 -3.51
N SER A 341 -20.43 5.15 -2.21
CA SER A 341 -20.25 6.13 -1.14
C SER A 341 -18.79 6.26 -0.74
N ALA A 342 -18.46 7.35 -0.05
CA ALA A 342 -17.17 7.49 0.61
C ALA A 342 -16.92 6.32 1.57
N ALA A 343 -15.67 5.90 1.70
CA ALA A 343 -15.25 4.99 2.75
C ALA A 343 -15.39 5.69 4.11
N PRO A 344 -15.91 5.01 5.14
CA PRO A 344 -15.99 5.58 6.47
C PRO A 344 -14.57 5.85 6.99
N THR A 345 -14.35 7.06 7.52
CA THR A 345 -13.06 7.45 8.10
C THR A 345 -13.11 7.47 9.62
N SER A 346 -11.96 7.21 10.24
CA SER A 346 -11.72 7.42 11.66
C SER A 346 -10.34 8.04 11.82
N PRO A 347 -10.24 9.32 12.25
CA PRO A 347 -11.33 10.22 12.62
C PRO A 347 -12.26 10.58 11.43
N PRO A 348 -13.55 10.91 11.69
CA PRO A 348 -14.45 11.43 10.66
C PRO A 348 -13.92 12.73 10.06
N VAL A 349 -14.07 12.89 8.73
CA VAL A 349 -13.61 14.07 7.97
C VAL A 349 -14.78 14.78 7.33
#